data_AF-A0A6B2VF81-F1
#
_entry.id   AF-A0A6B2VF81-F1
#
_cell.length_a   1.000
_cell.length_b   1.000
_cell.length_c   1.000
_cell.angle_alpha   90.00
_cell.angle_beta   90.00
_cell.angle_gamma   90.00
#
_symmetry.space_group_name_H-M   'P 1'
#
loop_
_entity.id
_entity.type
_entity.pdbx_description
1 polymer ?
#
loop_
_entity_poly.entity_id
_entity_poly.type
_entity_poly.pdbx_seq_one_letter_code
_entity_poly.pdbx_strand_id
1 'polypeptide(L)'
;MYKLRYSPPVEAVWDSLPDQARDEFTRAIAAACDDPWKHTKPRGEDPRDVRRILHLQHTVAGLLIMEAATFGRIYVDSLDYLS
;
A
#
# COMPACT_ATOMS: atom_id res chain seq x y z
N MET A 1 -10.85 1.34 9.60
CA MET A 1 -9.44 1.76 9.66
C MET A 1 -8.55 0.56 9.92
N TYR A 2 -7.64 0.28 8.99
CA TYR A 2 -6.66 -0.80 9.01
C TYR A 2 -5.34 -0.28 9.59
N LYS A 3 -4.62 -1.12 10.33
CA LYS A 3 -3.28 -0.77 10.81
C LYS A 3 -2.24 -1.05 9.73
N LEU A 4 -1.46 -0.03 9.40
CA LEU A 4 -0.34 -0.15 8.48
C LEU A 4 0.82 -0.94 9.11
N ARG A 5 1.41 -1.82 8.32
CA ARG A 5 2.64 -2.56 8.59
C ARG A 5 3.48 -2.59 7.32
N TYR A 6 4.79 -2.58 7.46
CA TYR A 6 5.72 -2.69 6.36
C TYR A 6 7.04 -3.27 6.87
N SER A 7 7.85 -3.79 5.96
CA SER A 7 9.18 -4.31 6.27
C SER A 7 10.24 -3.21 6.26
N PRO A 8 11.40 -3.40 6.92
CA PRO A 8 12.51 -2.44 6.85
C PRO A 8 12.99 -2.11 5.42
N PRO A 9 13.00 -3.05 4.44
CA PRO A 9 13.27 -2.70 3.04
C PRO A 9 12.28 -1.69 2.45
N VAL A 10 10.99 -1.82 2.75
CA VAL A 10 9.97 -0.84 2.29
C VAL A 10 10.19 0.52 2.92
N GLU A 11 10.53 0.56 4.21
CA GLU A 11 10.86 1.81 4.91
C GLU A 11 12.05 2.51 4.25
N ALA A 12 13.13 1.78 3.95
CA ALA A 12 14.30 2.34 3.28
C ALA A 12 13.97 2.92 1.89
N VAL A 13 13.11 2.25 1.10
CA VAL A 13 12.66 2.81 -0.18
C VAL A 13 11.86 4.07 0.05
N TRP A 14 10.86 4.03 0.95
CA TRP A 14 10.00 5.17 1.27
C TRP A 14 10.83 6.40 1.70
N ASP A 15 11.80 6.21 2.58
CA ASP A 15 12.70 7.27 3.07
C ASP A 15 13.63 7.83 1.99
N SER A 16 13.89 7.06 0.92
CA SER A 16 14.69 7.49 -0.22
C SER A 16 13.89 8.14 -1.35
N LEU A 17 12.56 8.09 -1.30
CA LEU A 17 11.70 8.69 -2.33
C LEU A 17 11.92 10.20 -2.41
N PRO A 18 11.93 10.79 -3.63
CA PRO A 18 11.80 12.23 -3.80
C PRO A 18 10.53 12.76 -3.15
N ASP A 19 10.54 14.02 -2.70
CA ASP A 19 9.43 14.62 -1.92
C ASP A 19 8.06 14.42 -2.58
N GLN A 20 7.96 14.64 -3.89
CA GLN A 20 6.69 14.47 -4.61
C GLN A 20 6.17 13.02 -4.57
N ALA A 21 7.05 12.04 -4.76
CA ALA A 21 6.69 10.63 -4.73
C ALA A 21 6.35 10.16 -3.31
N ARG A 22 7.11 10.63 -2.31
CA ARG A 22 6.86 10.37 -0.89
C ARG A 22 5.50 10.89 -0.46
N ASP A 23 5.19 12.12 -0.83
CA ASP A 23 3.93 12.79 -0.52
C ASP A 23 2.73 12.10 -1.16
N GLU A 24 2.86 11.73 -2.44
CA GLU A 24 1.85 10.97 -3.17
C GLU A 24 1.58 9.63 -2.48
N PHE A 25 2.64 8.86 -2.20
CA PHE A 25 2.53 7.56 -1.56
C PHE A 25 1.94 7.65 -0.15
N THR A 26 2.39 8.62 0.66
CA THR A 26 1.91 8.83 2.04
C THR A 26 0.42 9.15 2.08
N ARG A 27 -0.08 10.00 1.17
CA ARG A 27 -1.52 10.30 1.09
C ARG A 27 -2.32 9.07 0.64
N ALA A 28 -1.83 8.36 -0.37
CA ALA A 28 -2.52 7.22 -0.93
C ALA A 28 -2.59 6.02 0.05
N ILE A 29 -1.51 5.72 0.76
CA ILE A 29 -1.49 4.64 1.75
C ILE A 29 -2.34 4.97 2.98
N ALA A 30 -2.42 6.24 3.37
CA ALA A 30 -3.35 6.69 4.41
C ALA A 30 -4.81 6.45 4.00
N ALA A 31 -5.19 6.82 2.77
CA ALA A 31 -6.54 6.55 2.24
C ALA A 31 -6.82 5.04 2.14
N ALA A 32 -5.83 4.23 1.75
CA ALA A 32 -5.95 2.78 1.76
C ALA A 32 -6.13 2.22 3.18
N CYS A 33 -5.52 2.82 4.20
CA CYS A 33 -5.76 2.42 5.59
C CYS A 33 -7.20 2.69 6.03
N ASP A 34 -7.90 3.66 5.45
CA ASP A 34 -9.32 3.87 5.74
C ASP A 34 -10.21 2.83 5.06
N ASP A 35 -9.98 2.60 3.76
CA ASP A 35 -10.69 1.60 2.96
C ASP A 35 -9.77 1.00 1.86
N PRO A 36 -9.14 -0.15 2.12
CA PRO A 36 -8.18 -0.70 1.17
C PRO A 36 -8.86 -1.25 -0.09
N TRP A 37 -10.12 -1.68 0.01
CA TRP A 37 -10.86 -2.28 -1.10
C TRP A 37 -11.24 -1.24 -2.14
N LYS A 38 -11.54 -0.02 -1.70
CA LYS A 38 -11.85 1.13 -2.55
C LYS A 38 -10.61 1.79 -3.16
N HIS A 39 -9.51 1.86 -2.41
CA HIS A 39 -8.35 2.67 -2.78
C HIS A 39 -7.20 1.88 -3.43
N THR A 40 -7.38 0.59 -3.69
CA THR A 40 -6.37 -0.28 -4.31
C THR A 40 -6.99 -1.18 -5.37
N LYS A 41 -6.18 -1.86 -6.18
CA LYS A 41 -6.65 -2.84 -7.18
C LYS A 41 -6.29 -4.26 -6.75
N PRO A 42 -7.09 -5.29 -7.09
CA PRO A 42 -6.66 -6.67 -6.89
C PRO A 42 -5.42 -6.97 -7.73
N ARG A 43 -4.53 -7.83 -7.23
CA ARG A 43 -3.35 -8.27 -7.98
C ARG A 43 -3.74 -9.15 -9.18
N GLY A 44 -4.84 -9.90 -9.07
CA GLY A 44 -5.41 -10.72 -10.15
C GLY A 44 -6.81 -10.27 -10.57
N GLU A 45 -7.53 -11.17 -11.24
CA GLU A 45 -8.88 -10.91 -11.76
C GLU A 45 -9.99 -11.00 -10.70
N ASP A 46 -9.75 -11.70 -9.57
CA ASP A 46 -10.74 -11.78 -8.50
C ASP A 46 -10.79 -10.44 -7.73
N PRO A 47 -11.91 -9.70 -7.75
CA PRO A 47 -12.03 -8.44 -7.01
C PRO A 47 -11.87 -8.60 -5.49
N ARG A 48 -12.04 -9.82 -4.96
CA ARG A 48 -11.89 -10.17 -3.54
C ARG A 48 -10.46 -10.60 -3.17
N ASP A 49 -9.52 -10.58 -4.11
CA ASP A 49 -8.13 -10.91 -3.81
C ASP A 49 -7.58 -9.94 -2.76
N VAL A 50 -7.10 -10.52 -1.65
CA VAL A 50 -6.48 -9.81 -0.52
C VAL A 50 -5.09 -9.27 -0.87
N ARG A 51 -4.44 -9.84 -1.90
CA ARG A 51 -3.25 -9.24 -2.49
C ARG A 51 -3.68 -8.12 -3.42
N ARG A 52 -3.26 -6.92 -3.07
CA ARG A 52 -3.62 -5.70 -3.79
C ARG A 52 -2.39 -5.01 -4.32
N ILE A 53 -2.63 -4.10 -5.24
CA ILE A 53 -1.61 -3.20 -5.77
C ILE A 53 -2.13 -1.77 -5.65
N LEU A 54 -1.28 -0.89 -5.13
CA LEU A 54 -1.47 0.54 -5.14
C LEU A 54 -0.58 1.12 -6.25
N HIS A 55 -1.20 1.40 -7.40
CA HIS A 55 -0.54 2.06 -8.53
C HIS A 55 -0.72 3.58 -8.43
N LEU A 56 0.39 4.29 -8.32
CA LEU A 56 0.46 5.75 -8.30
C LEU A 56 1.30 6.24 -9.49
N GLN A 57 1.43 7.56 -9.63
CA GLN A 57 2.23 8.13 -10.70
C GLN A 57 3.71 7.79 -10.54
N HIS A 58 4.25 7.90 -9.32
CA HIS A 58 5.68 7.74 -9.08
C HIS A 58 6.06 6.42 -8.41
N THR A 59 5.08 5.67 -7.89
CA THR A 59 5.36 4.44 -7.15
C THR A 59 4.36 3.34 -7.44
N VAL A 60 4.80 2.10 -7.29
CA VAL A 60 3.93 0.92 -7.22
C VAL A 60 4.20 0.22 -5.91
N ALA A 61 3.15 -0.08 -5.15
CA ALA A 61 3.26 -0.85 -3.92
C ALA A 61 2.42 -2.11 -3.95
N GLY A 62 3.04 -3.23 -3.59
CA GLY A 62 2.36 -4.47 -3.25
C GLY A 62 1.77 -4.36 -1.85
N LEU A 63 0.53 -4.83 -1.68
CA LEU A 63 -0.17 -4.84 -0.41
C LEU A 63 -0.79 -6.19 -0.12
N LEU A 64 -0.82 -6.57 1.15
CA LEU A 64 -1.61 -7.68 1.67
C LEU A 64 -2.61 -7.17 2.70
N ILE A 65 -3.90 -7.33 2.41
CA ILE A 65 -4.99 -7.05 3.36
C ILE A 65 -5.16 -8.28 4.26
N MET A 66 -5.08 -8.07 5.58
CA MET A 66 -5.35 -9.08 6.58
C MET A 66 -6.54 -8.67 7.42
N GLU A 67 -7.65 -9.36 7.26
CA GLU A 67 -8.81 -9.19 8.13
C GLU A 67 -8.56 -9.84 9.50
N ALA A 68 -8.98 -9.18 10.56
CA ALA A 68 -8.94 -9.73 11.91
C ALA A 68 -10.15 -9.24 12.72
N ALA A 69 -10.50 -9.98 13.77
CA ALA A 69 -11.72 -9.74 14.55
C ALA A 69 -11.80 -8.33 15.19
N THR A 70 -10.66 -7.66 15.41
CA THR A 70 -10.62 -6.36 16.11
C THR A 70 -10.27 -5.19 15.19
N PHE A 71 -9.25 -5.35 14.34
CA PHE A 71 -8.87 -4.35 13.34
C PHE A 71 -8.13 -5.06 12.21
N GLY A 72 -8.51 -4.76 10.97
CA GLY A 72 -7.78 -5.20 9.80
C GLY A 72 -6.36 -4.61 9.77
N ARG A 73 -5.47 -5.21 9.01
CA ARG A 73 -4.11 -4.73 8.77
C ARG A 73 -3.85 -4.66 7.28
N ILE A 74 -3.04 -3.69 6.88
CA ILE A 74 -2.44 -3.64 5.56
C ILE A 74 -0.95 -3.84 5.75
N TYR A 75 -0.40 -4.83 5.07
CA TYR A 75 1.04 -5.03 5.01
C TYR A 75 1.55 -4.61 3.64
N VAL A 76 2.48 -3.65 3.59
CA VAL A 76 3.20 -3.29 2.36
C VAL A 76 4.35 -4.27 2.19
N ASP A 77 4.27 -5.16 1.19
CA ASP A 77 5.29 -6.18 0.93
C ASP A 77 6.33 -5.73 -0.10
N SER A 78 5.97 -4.81 -1.00
CA SER A 78 6.91 -4.15 -1.91
C SER A 78 6.57 -2.68 -2.10
N LEU A 79 7.59 -1.88 -2.41
CA LEU A 79 7.46 -0.49 -2.84
C LEU A 79 8.56 -0.22 -3.87
N ASP A 80 8.16 0.17 -5.06
CA ASP A 80 9.04 0.46 -6.19
C ASP A 80 8.83 1.91 -6.65
N TYR A 81 9.92 2.62 -6.93
CA TYR A 81 9.91 3.96 -7.53
C TYR A 81 10.02 3.87 -9.06
N LEU A 82 9.16 4.60 -9.79
CA LEU A 82 8.97 4.42 -11.23
C LEU A 82 9.84 5.29 -12.15
N SER A 83 10.65 6.20 -11.61
CA SER A 83 11.54 7.16 -12.32
C SER A 83 10.90 8.08 -13.35
#